data_AF-A0AAE0MZT4-F1
#
_entry.id   AF-A0AAE0MZT4-F1
#
_cell.length_a   1.000
_cell.length_b   1.000
_cell.length_c   1.000
_cell.angle_alpha   90.00
_cell.angle_beta   90.00
_cell.angle_gamma   90.00
#
_symmetry.space_group_name_H-M   'P 1'
#
loop_
_entity.id
_entity.type
_entity.pdbx_description
1 polymer ?
#
loop_
_entity_poly.entity_id
_entity_poly.type
_entity_poly.pdbx_seq_one_letter_code
_entity_poly.pdbx_strand_id
1 'polypeptide(L)'
;MDAVGGDGYIPWTNEIELLPSSNSEASTSCACKVSWNRDNRPEHRFRAEIVFRSREDVAKELEATYKEIRDRNAYVEDEEDDDDNKMHQTAEMEAQISEGLKKISAVWGVKEEELKDMTAKSLLESNQDVLALLGTTKRLSSANADEFSEAVKPYIDVLDNTYGFKAWPLINEAKLFIIDEIDCDVFVKSKRPLKTDQALQEDNEEVKRLTTSLHPIETQIKTEQKNLAAMDLKLNNYDSELKALTPSGPGSQKPLYLFFFVEVERIGRLARLTRRVRGNQLVVHQAVHQRFLHNIVGFFVFVAERGWFWE
;
A
#
# COMPACT_ATOMS: atom_id res chain seq x y z
N MET A 1 58.60 4.25 28.71
CA MET A 1 58.86 5.56 28.11
C MET A 1 59.30 5.31 26.68
N ASP A 2 58.54 5.52 25.62
CA ASP A 2 57.17 6.00 25.43
C ASP A 2 56.68 5.55 24.05
N ALA A 3 55.36 5.40 23.99
CA ALA A 3 54.41 5.41 22.87
C ALA A 3 54.84 4.96 21.45
N VAL A 4 54.23 3.83 21.08
CA VAL A 4 53.87 3.43 19.72
C VAL A 4 52.79 4.38 19.20
N GLY A 5 53.06 5.11 18.12
CA GLY A 5 52.09 5.90 17.37
C GLY A 5 51.82 5.25 16.02
N GLY A 6 51.00 4.20 16.01
CA GLY A 6 50.45 3.64 14.79
C GLY A 6 49.04 4.19 14.61
N ASP A 7 48.88 5.14 13.69
CA ASP A 7 47.57 5.59 13.23
C ASP A 7 46.87 4.41 12.54
N GLY A 8 46.10 3.67 13.35
CA GLY A 8 45.14 2.67 12.89
C GLY A 8 43.98 3.38 12.22
N TYR A 9 44.15 3.75 10.96
CA TYR A 9 43.08 4.19 10.09
C TYR A 9 42.16 2.99 9.83
N ILE A 10 41.11 2.83 10.63
CA ILE A 10 40.04 1.86 10.37
C ILE A 10 39.22 2.45 9.21
N PRO A 11 39.15 1.81 8.05
CA PRO A 11 38.39 2.32 6.92
C PRO A 11 36.90 2.28 7.24
N TRP A 12 36.30 3.46 7.44
CA TRP A 12 34.87 3.69 7.68
C TRP A 12 33.99 3.46 6.42
N THR A 13 34.29 2.45 5.61
CA THR A 13 33.55 2.13 4.37
C THR A 13 32.80 0.80 4.40
N ASN A 14 32.79 0.09 5.53
CA ASN A 14 31.85 -1.01 5.68
C ASN A 14 30.59 -0.45 6.31
N GLU A 15 29.66 -0.05 5.46
CA GLU A 15 28.25 0.15 5.79
C GLU A 15 27.72 -1.17 6.37
N ILE A 16 27.91 -1.37 7.67
CA ILE A 16 27.36 -2.53 8.37
C ILE A 16 25.85 -2.31 8.43
N GLU A 17 25.14 -2.94 7.49
CA GLU A 17 23.70 -2.88 7.35
C GLU A 17 23.03 -3.68 8.47
N LEU A 18 22.95 -3.04 9.62
CA LEU A 18 22.49 -3.66 10.87
C LEU A 18 20.97 -3.81 10.96
N LEU A 19 20.25 -3.08 10.10
CA LEU A 19 18.81 -3.16 9.91
C LEU A 19 18.56 -3.50 8.45
N PRO A 20 17.65 -4.43 8.14
CA PRO A 20 17.36 -4.78 6.76
C PRO A 20 16.87 -3.54 5.98
N SER A 21 17.60 -3.13 4.94
CA SER A 21 17.17 -2.09 4.00
C SER A 21 16.33 -2.69 2.88
N SER A 22 15.14 -3.20 3.20
CA SER A 22 14.20 -3.58 2.14
C SER A 22 13.63 -2.29 1.50
N ASN A 23 14.25 -1.84 0.42
CA ASN A 23 13.90 -0.63 -0.33
C ASN A 23 12.58 -0.73 -1.13
N SER A 24 11.82 -1.84 -1.01
CA SER A 24 10.72 -2.15 -1.92
C SER A 24 9.32 -2.11 -1.32
N GLU A 25 9.12 -2.08 0.00
CA GLU A 25 7.78 -1.96 0.60
C GLU A 25 7.89 -1.58 2.08
N ALA A 26 7.92 -0.27 2.34
CA ALA A 26 7.70 0.38 3.62
C ALA A 26 8.46 -0.17 4.85
N SER A 27 9.60 0.48 5.11
CA SER A 27 10.27 0.65 6.40
C SER A 27 9.33 1.28 7.47
N THR A 28 8.27 0.61 7.90
CA THR A 28 7.34 1.15 8.93
C THR A 28 6.83 0.15 9.96
N SER A 29 7.21 -1.13 9.91
CA SER A 29 6.33 -2.14 10.51
C SER A 29 6.59 -2.44 12.00
N CYS A 30 7.75 -2.08 12.59
CA CYS A 30 7.93 -2.05 14.05
C CYS A 30 8.85 -0.91 14.51
N ALA A 31 8.58 -0.34 15.69
CA ALA A 31 9.41 0.72 16.26
C ALA A 31 10.76 0.16 16.72
N CYS A 32 11.82 0.47 15.97
CA CYS A 32 13.19 0.12 16.31
C CYS A 32 13.82 1.23 17.16
N LYS A 33 14.33 0.88 18.35
CA LYS A 33 15.07 1.78 19.23
C LYS A 33 16.51 1.33 19.31
N VAL A 34 17.44 2.14 18.81
CA VAL A 34 18.87 1.88 18.92
C VAL A 34 19.39 2.58 20.19
N SER A 35 20.20 1.87 20.98
CA SER A 35 20.74 2.35 22.25
C SER A 35 22.19 1.90 22.43
N TRP A 36 22.92 2.61 23.29
CA TRP A 36 24.29 2.26 23.62
C TRP A 36 24.35 0.97 24.46
N ASN A 37 25.19 0.03 24.05
CA ASN A 37 25.43 -1.19 24.81
C ASN A 37 26.54 -0.99 25.84
N ARG A 38 26.21 -1.24 27.12
CA ARG A 38 27.16 -1.12 28.24
C ARG A 38 27.81 -2.46 28.62
N ASP A 39 27.46 -3.53 27.92
CA ASP A 39 27.95 -4.88 28.17
C ASP A 39 29.27 -5.11 27.42
N ASN A 40 30.38 -5.20 28.13
CA ASN A 40 31.72 -5.29 27.52
C ASN A 40 32.11 -6.72 27.11
N ARG A 41 31.19 -7.68 27.18
CA ARG A 41 31.47 -9.07 26.80
C ARG A 41 31.55 -9.19 25.26
N PRO A 42 32.60 -9.82 24.70
CA PRO A 42 32.84 -9.85 23.26
C PRO A 42 31.71 -10.54 22.47
N GLU A 43 31.05 -11.53 23.05
CA GLU A 43 29.90 -12.24 22.49
C GLU A 43 28.58 -11.43 22.53
N HIS A 44 28.58 -10.32 23.27
CA HIS A 44 27.45 -9.42 23.44
C HIS A 44 27.68 -8.08 22.75
N ARG A 45 28.57 -8.01 21.74
CA ARG A 45 28.86 -6.76 21.02
C ARG A 45 27.59 -6.13 20.41
N PHE A 46 26.76 -6.96 19.82
CA PHE A 46 25.44 -6.60 19.32
C PHE A 46 24.38 -7.35 20.12
N ARG A 47 23.37 -6.64 20.62
CA ARG A 47 22.25 -7.22 21.36
C ARG A 47 20.93 -6.70 20.84
N ALA A 48 19.92 -7.56 20.78
CA ALA A 48 18.55 -7.17 20.49
C ALA A 48 17.62 -7.70 21.58
N GLU A 49 16.65 -6.89 21.97
CA GLU A 49 15.48 -7.31 22.74
C GLU A 49 14.25 -7.03 21.90
N ILE A 50 13.64 -8.10 21.38
CA ILE A 50 12.42 -8.04 20.60
C ILE A 50 11.27 -8.31 21.56
N VAL A 51 10.49 -7.26 21.84
CA VAL A 51 9.37 -7.30 22.76
C VAL A 51 8.11 -7.58 21.95
N PHE A 52 7.49 -8.73 22.18
CA PHE A 52 6.21 -9.06 21.58
C PHE A 52 5.07 -8.39 22.33
N ARG A 53 4.00 -8.05 21.60
CA ARG A 53 2.77 -7.48 22.16
C ARG A 53 2.11 -8.47 23.12
N SER A 54 1.40 -7.95 24.12
CA SER A 54 0.65 -8.80 25.04
C SER A 54 -0.51 -9.49 24.32
N ARG A 55 -1.00 -10.59 24.91
CA ARG A 55 -2.19 -11.27 24.39
C ARG A 55 -3.40 -10.33 24.41
N GLU A 56 -3.56 -9.52 25.46
CA GLU A 56 -4.67 -8.58 25.56
C GLU A 56 -4.61 -7.50 24.49
N ASP A 57 -3.43 -6.97 24.17
CA ASP A 57 -3.29 -5.91 23.17
C ASP A 57 -3.62 -6.40 21.76
N VAL A 58 -3.15 -7.59 21.39
CA VAL A 58 -3.48 -8.20 20.09
C VAL A 58 -4.98 -8.51 20.03
N ALA A 59 -5.57 -9.05 21.10
CA ALA A 59 -7.01 -9.31 21.13
C ALA A 59 -7.83 -8.04 20.94
N LYS A 60 -7.46 -6.93 21.60
CA LYS A 60 -8.12 -5.63 21.45
C LYS A 60 -8.01 -5.07 20.03
N GLU A 61 -6.84 -5.17 19.40
CA GLU A 61 -6.66 -4.72 18.00
C GLU A 61 -7.52 -5.54 17.05
N LEU A 62 -7.54 -6.87 17.19
CA LEU A 62 -8.41 -7.74 16.40
C LEU A 62 -9.87 -7.33 16.58
N GLU A 63 -10.35 -7.20 17.82
CA GLU A 63 -11.72 -6.75 18.10
C GLU A 63 -12.05 -5.39 17.48
N ALA A 64 -11.10 -4.45 17.47
CA ALA A 64 -11.27 -3.17 16.80
C ALA A 64 -11.43 -3.33 15.28
N THR A 65 -10.58 -4.11 14.62
CA THR A 65 -10.72 -4.38 13.17
C THR A 65 -12.05 -5.08 12.85
N TYR A 66 -12.47 -6.05 13.67
CA TYR A 66 -13.78 -6.70 13.52
C TYR A 66 -14.94 -5.72 13.69
N LYS A 67 -14.82 -4.77 14.61
CA LYS A 67 -15.80 -3.71 14.81
C LYS A 67 -15.86 -2.78 13.61
N GLU A 68 -14.72 -2.33 13.09
CA GLU A 68 -14.65 -1.48 11.90
C GLU A 68 -15.29 -2.15 10.68
N ILE A 69 -15.05 -3.44 10.46
CA ILE A 69 -15.70 -4.21 9.38
C ILE A 69 -17.23 -4.22 9.54
N ARG A 70 -17.74 -4.37 10.77
CA ARG A 70 -19.18 -4.34 11.05
C ARG A 70 -19.77 -2.95 10.85
N ASP A 71 -19.09 -1.92 11.36
CA ASP A 71 -19.51 -0.53 11.25
C ASP A 71 -19.57 -0.11 9.77
N ARG A 72 -18.57 -0.49 8.96
CA ARG A 72 -18.59 -0.31 7.50
C ARG A 72 -19.78 -0.99 6.84
N ASN A 73 -20.06 -2.26 7.16
CA ASN A 73 -21.17 -2.99 6.54
C ASN A 73 -22.53 -2.34 6.89
N ALA A 74 -22.72 -1.91 8.14
CA ALA A 74 -23.91 -1.18 8.55
C ALA A 74 -24.04 0.17 7.84
N TYR A 75 -22.93 0.88 7.66
CA TYR A 75 -22.88 2.19 6.99
C TYR A 75 -23.19 2.10 5.48
N VAL A 76 -22.82 1.00 4.83
CA VAL A 76 -23.13 0.72 3.42
C VAL A 76 -24.59 0.28 3.24
N GLU A 77 -25.18 -0.41 4.22
CA GLU A 77 -26.58 -0.83 4.20
C GLU A 77 -27.57 0.34 4.44
N ASP A 78 -27.13 1.41 5.10
CA ASP A 78 -27.91 2.64 5.25
C ASP A 78 -27.90 3.45 3.94
N GLU A 79 -28.86 3.19 3.05
CA GLU A 79 -28.98 3.80 1.71
C GLU A 79 -29.38 5.31 1.70
N GLU A 80 -29.52 5.97 2.85
CA GLU A 80 -30.32 7.22 2.91
C GLU A 80 -29.62 8.55 2.59
N ASP A 81 -28.29 8.62 2.42
CA ASP A 81 -27.63 9.92 2.17
C ASP A 81 -26.60 9.88 1.02
N ASP A 82 -26.88 10.67 -0.01
CA ASP A 82 -26.07 10.90 -1.21
C ASP A 82 -25.18 12.15 -0.98
N ASP A 83 -24.34 12.09 0.05
CA ASP A 83 -23.53 13.23 0.52
C ASP A 83 -22.02 12.99 0.28
N ASP A 84 -21.30 13.98 -0.25
CA ASP A 84 -19.84 13.93 -0.49
C ASP A 84 -19.05 13.59 0.78
N ASN A 85 -19.63 13.87 1.95
CA ASN A 85 -19.09 13.53 3.27
C ASN A 85 -19.06 12.01 3.53
N LYS A 86 -19.99 11.26 2.94
CA LYS A 86 -20.10 9.80 3.01
C LYS A 86 -18.95 9.12 2.27
N MET A 87 -18.54 9.70 1.14
CA MET A 87 -17.40 9.20 0.34
C MET A 87 -16.08 9.33 1.11
N HIS A 88 -15.86 10.44 1.82
CA HIS A 88 -14.63 10.63 2.60
C HIS A 88 -14.58 9.68 3.81
N GLN A 89 -15.67 9.56 4.57
CA GLN A 89 -15.75 8.66 5.72
C GLN A 89 -15.59 7.19 5.32
N THR A 90 -16.20 6.78 4.19
CA THR A 90 -16.04 5.41 3.68
C THR A 90 -14.59 5.11 3.29
N ALA A 91 -13.90 6.06 2.66
CA ALA A 91 -12.50 5.90 2.30
C ALA A 91 -11.56 5.80 3.53
N GLU A 92 -11.85 6.55 4.59
CA GLU A 92 -11.11 6.45 5.86
C GLU A 92 -11.33 5.09 6.54
N MET A 93 -12.58 4.62 6.58
CA MET A 93 -12.90 3.28 7.11
C MET A 93 -12.24 2.17 6.29
N GLU A 94 -12.25 2.26 4.96
CA GLU A 94 -11.58 1.30 4.08
C GLU A 94 -10.06 1.28 4.30
N ALA A 95 -9.44 2.44 4.53
CA ALA A 95 -8.01 2.52 4.83
C ALA A 95 -7.66 1.82 6.16
N GLN A 96 -8.44 2.05 7.21
CA GLN A 96 -8.25 1.41 8.52
C GLN A 96 -8.44 -0.10 8.45
N ILE A 97 -9.52 -0.56 7.80
CA ILE A 97 -9.81 -1.98 7.60
C ILE A 97 -8.70 -2.62 6.76
N SER A 98 -8.23 -1.95 5.69
CA SER A 98 -7.13 -2.46 4.86
C SER A 98 -5.85 -2.67 5.68
N GLU A 99 -5.52 -1.75 6.59
CA GLU A 99 -4.36 -1.90 7.46
C GLU A 99 -4.52 -3.09 8.42
N GLY A 100 -5.68 -3.21 9.08
CA GLY A 100 -5.99 -4.35 9.96
C GLY A 100 -5.92 -5.69 9.22
N LEU A 101 -6.51 -5.76 8.03
CA LEU A 101 -6.49 -6.97 7.19
C LEU A 101 -5.09 -7.33 6.71
N LYS A 102 -4.22 -6.35 6.42
CA LYS A 102 -2.81 -6.61 6.09
C LYS A 102 -2.07 -7.28 7.25
N LYS A 103 -2.30 -6.82 8.49
CA LYS A 103 -1.71 -7.44 9.69
C LYS A 103 -2.26 -8.86 9.92
N ILE A 104 -3.57 -9.03 9.79
CA ILE A 104 -4.23 -10.33 9.99
C ILE A 104 -3.77 -11.35 8.95
N SER A 105 -3.78 -10.98 7.67
CA SER A 105 -3.32 -11.86 6.59
C SER A 105 -1.83 -12.19 6.70
N ALA A 106 -1.01 -11.27 7.21
CA ALA A 106 0.41 -11.50 7.44
C ALA A 106 0.70 -12.54 8.54
N VAL A 107 -0.12 -12.60 9.60
CA VAL A 107 0.09 -13.50 10.74
C VAL A 107 -0.68 -14.81 10.60
N TRP A 108 -1.95 -14.75 10.17
CA TRP A 108 -2.84 -15.91 10.12
C TRP A 108 -3.12 -16.42 8.70
N GLY A 109 -2.75 -15.68 7.65
CA GLY A 109 -3.00 -16.08 6.27
C GLY A 109 -4.48 -16.02 5.85
N VAL A 110 -5.34 -15.43 6.69
CA VAL A 110 -6.80 -15.39 6.51
C VAL A 110 -7.20 -14.13 5.74
N LYS A 111 -8.17 -14.28 4.83
CA LYS A 111 -8.76 -13.17 4.06
C LYS A 111 -10.04 -12.64 4.71
N GLU A 112 -10.49 -11.46 4.28
CA GLU A 112 -11.69 -10.82 4.82
C GLU A 112 -12.93 -11.70 4.76
N GLU A 113 -13.10 -12.48 3.68
CA GLU A 113 -14.27 -13.35 3.51
C GLU A 113 -14.34 -14.44 4.58
N GLU A 114 -13.19 -14.98 4.97
CA GLU A 114 -13.06 -16.01 6.00
C GLU A 114 -13.19 -15.44 7.42
N LEU A 115 -12.87 -14.15 7.61
CA LEU A 115 -13.05 -13.49 8.90
C LEU A 115 -14.52 -13.35 9.28
N LYS A 116 -15.45 -13.29 8.32
CA LYS A 116 -16.90 -13.12 8.59
C LYS A 116 -17.48 -14.21 9.48
N ASP A 117 -16.99 -15.44 9.32
CA ASP A 117 -17.48 -16.61 10.05
C ASP A 117 -16.71 -16.87 11.36
N MET A 118 -15.65 -16.10 11.63
CA MET A 118 -14.77 -16.27 12.78
C MET A 118 -14.92 -15.12 13.77
N THR A 119 -14.65 -15.41 15.05
CA THR A 119 -14.51 -14.38 16.08
C THR A 119 -13.04 -14.06 16.31
N ALA A 120 -12.74 -12.83 16.76
CA ALA A 120 -11.37 -12.42 17.13
C ALA A 120 -10.69 -13.42 18.08
N LYS A 121 -11.44 -13.95 19.06
CA LYS A 121 -10.95 -14.99 19.99
C LYS A 121 -10.62 -16.29 19.28
N SER A 122 -11.50 -16.77 18.40
CA SER A 122 -11.26 -18.00 17.63
C SER A 122 -10.07 -17.87 16.68
N LEU A 123 -9.89 -16.69 16.07
CA LEU A 123 -8.74 -16.40 15.22
C LEU A 123 -7.44 -16.42 16.04
N LEU A 124 -7.44 -15.79 17.21
CA LEU A 124 -6.28 -15.78 18.10
C LEU A 124 -5.92 -17.20 18.60
N GLU A 125 -6.91 -18.05 18.86
CA GLU A 125 -6.72 -19.44 19.33
C GLU A 125 -6.32 -20.41 18.20
N SER A 126 -6.47 -20.01 16.93
CA SER A 126 -6.15 -20.85 15.76
C SER A 126 -4.66 -21.12 15.58
N ASN A 127 -3.79 -20.23 16.07
CA ASN A 127 -2.34 -20.35 15.92
C ASN A 127 -1.64 -20.38 17.29
N GLN A 128 -1.25 -21.58 17.72
CA GLN A 128 -0.59 -21.80 19.00
C GLN A 128 0.84 -21.25 19.04
N ASP A 129 1.53 -21.19 17.90
CA ASP A 129 2.90 -20.66 17.82
C ASP A 129 2.90 -19.13 18.05
N VAL A 130 1.89 -18.44 17.51
CA VAL A 130 1.66 -17.01 17.77
C VAL A 130 1.39 -16.79 19.26
N LEU A 131 0.49 -17.58 19.86
CA LEU A 131 0.17 -17.48 21.29
C LEU A 131 1.40 -17.70 22.18
N ALA A 132 2.31 -18.60 21.81
CA ALA A 132 3.54 -18.86 22.55
C ALA A 132 4.53 -17.68 22.51
N LEU A 133 4.46 -16.83 21.47
CA LEU A 133 5.30 -15.63 21.34
C LEU A 133 4.72 -14.41 22.04
N LEU A 134 3.39 -14.27 22.12
CA LEU A 134 2.76 -13.10 22.72
C LEU A 134 3.16 -12.93 24.20
N GLY A 135 3.45 -11.69 24.58
CA GLY A 135 3.91 -11.32 25.92
C GLY A 135 5.33 -11.78 26.27
N THR A 136 6.05 -12.41 25.34
CA THR A 136 7.46 -12.80 25.56
C THR A 136 8.42 -11.71 25.09
N THR A 137 9.67 -11.79 25.56
CA THR A 137 10.77 -10.99 25.02
C THR A 137 11.86 -11.91 24.54
N LYS A 138 12.15 -11.89 23.24
CA LYS A 138 13.27 -12.63 22.68
C LYS A 138 14.52 -11.80 22.77
N ARG A 139 15.56 -12.38 23.37
CA ARG A 139 16.88 -11.76 23.51
C ARG A 139 17.84 -12.42 22.55
N LEU A 140 18.47 -11.61 21.69
CA LEU A 140 19.47 -12.05 20.73
C LEU A 140 20.79 -11.35 21.05
N SER A 141 21.90 -12.05 20.83
CA SER A 141 23.23 -11.46 20.93
C SER A 141 24.19 -12.13 19.96
N SER A 142 25.06 -11.34 19.34
CA SER A 142 26.18 -11.86 18.56
C SER A 142 27.40 -10.94 18.69
N ALA A 143 28.58 -11.52 18.46
CA ALA A 143 29.83 -10.80 18.28
C ALA A 143 29.95 -10.17 16.88
N ASN A 144 29.30 -10.78 15.89
CA ASN A 144 29.35 -10.39 14.47
C ASN A 144 28.07 -9.66 14.07
N ALA A 145 28.22 -8.56 13.33
CA ALA A 145 27.09 -7.76 12.88
C ALA A 145 26.26 -8.44 11.79
N ASP A 146 26.89 -9.21 10.90
CA ASP A 146 26.18 -9.90 9.82
C ASP A 146 25.27 -10.99 10.39
N GLU A 147 25.81 -11.83 11.28
CA GLU A 147 25.04 -12.85 12.00
C GLU A 147 23.93 -12.23 12.86
N PHE A 148 24.20 -11.06 13.45
CA PHE A 148 23.19 -10.32 14.20
C PHE A 148 22.05 -9.82 13.31
N SER A 149 22.39 -9.24 12.15
CA SER A 149 21.42 -8.77 11.16
C SER A 149 20.55 -9.92 10.66
N GLU A 150 21.16 -11.06 10.30
CA GLU A 150 20.45 -12.28 9.91
C GLU A 150 19.56 -12.83 11.02
N ALA A 151 19.97 -12.75 12.29
CA ALA A 151 19.16 -13.21 13.42
C ALA A 151 17.96 -12.30 13.73
N VAL A 152 18.08 -11.00 13.46
CA VAL A 152 17.03 -9.99 13.70
C VAL A 152 16.05 -9.89 12.52
N LYS A 153 16.53 -10.12 11.30
CA LYS A 153 15.76 -9.98 10.05
C LYS A 153 14.41 -10.71 10.05
N PRO A 154 14.26 -11.96 10.52
CA PRO A 154 12.98 -12.67 10.54
C PRO A 154 11.87 -12.00 11.35
N TYR A 155 12.23 -11.05 12.21
CA TYR A 155 11.30 -10.34 13.08
C TYR A 155 10.86 -9.01 12.49
N ILE A 156 11.80 -8.29 11.87
CA ILE A 156 11.59 -6.90 11.41
C ILE A 156 11.21 -6.86 9.93
N ASP A 157 11.70 -7.80 9.13
CA ASP A 157 11.49 -7.81 7.69
C ASP A 157 10.07 -8.28 7.33
N VAL A 158 9.45 -7.56 6.40
CA VAL A 158 8.10 -7.84 5.88
C VAL A 158 8.12 -9.02 4.90
N LEU A 159 9.27 -9.34 4.31
CA LEU A 159 9.41 -10.41 3.31
C LEU A 159 9.76 -11.76 3.92
N ASP A 160 10.23 -11.80 5.16
CA ASP A 160 10.65 -13.04 5.81
C ASP A 160 9.45 -13.83 6.34
N ASN A 161 9.49 -15.16 6.14
CA ASN A 161 8.45 -16.10 6.58
C ASN A 161 9.04 -17.31 7.32
N THR A 162 10.15 -17.10 8.04
CA THR A 162 10.87 -18.18 8.75
C THR A 162 9.97 -19.04 9.66
N TYR A 163 8.93 -18.45 10.27
CA TYR A 163 8.03 -19.14 11.19
C TYR A 163 6.73 -19.63 10.54
N GLY A 164 6.60 -19.54 9.22
CA GLY A 164 5.33 -19.81 8.51
C GLY A 164 4.30 -18.69 8.65
N PHE A 165 4.58 -17.68 9.48
CA PHE A 165 3.90 -16.39 9.54
C PHE A 165 4.90 -15.24 9.64
N LYS A 166 4.43 -14.02 9.32
CA LYS A 166 5.22 -12.80 9.48
C LYS A 166 5.12 -12.30 10.92
N ALA A 167 6.25 -12.18 11.61
CA ALA A 167 6.28 -11.84 13.03
C ALA A 167 6.11 -10.32 13.30
N TRP A 168 6.40 -9.47 12.32
CA TRP A 168 6.42 -8.02 12.49
C TRP A 168 5.13 -7.40 13.06
N PRO A 169 3.90 -7.87 12.72
CA PRO A 169 2.70 -7.30 13.31
C PRO A 169 2.61 -7.63 14.80
N LEU A 170 3.30 -8.65 15.31
CA LEU A 170 3.23 -9.07 16.70
C LEU A 170 4.24 -8.36 17.60
N ILE A 171 5.13 -7.54 17.02
CA ILE A 171 6.20 -6.86 17.75
C ILE A 171 5.69 -5.52 18.28
N ASN A 172 5.92 -5.27 19.56
CA ASN A 172 5.66 -3.98 20.18
C ASN A 172 6.83 -3.01 19.93
N GLU A 173 8.04 -3.46 20.28
CA GLU A 173 9.26 -2.69 20.10
C GLU A 173 10.46 -3.63 19.91
N ALA A 174 11.39 -3.21 19.05
CA ALA A 174 12.68 -3.86 18.88
C ALA A 174 13.77 -2.94 19.44
N LYS A 175 14.40 -3.32 20.56
CA LYS A 175 15.51 -2.57 21.17
C LYS A 175 16.82 -3.17 20.72
N LEU A 176 17.65 -2.39 20.04
CA LEU A 176 18.98 -2.79 19.57
C LEU A 176 20.02 -2.07 20.44
N PHE A 177 20.98 -2.83 20.97
CA PHE A 177 22.09 -2.30 21.74
C PHE A 177 23.40 -2.61 21.02
N ILE A 178 24.21 -1.58 20.76
CA ILE A 178 25.46 -1.70 20.01
C ILE A 178 26.60 -1.02 20.80
N ILE A 179 27.77 -1.64 20.84
CA ILE A 179 28.97 -1.14 21.57
C ILE A 179 29.77 -0.14 20.75
N ASP A 180 29.76 -0.24 19.42
CA ASP A 180 30.50 0.73 18.62
C ASP A 180 29.99 2.15 18.88
N GLU A 181 30.88 3.14 18.72
CA GLU A 181 30.50 4.50 18.34
C GLU A 181 29.62 4.41 17.10
N ILE A 182 28.36 4.04 17.29
CA ILE A 182 27.30 4.60 16.49
C ILE A 182 27.50 6.08 16.74
N ASP A 183 28.07 6.75 15.74
CA ASP A 183 27.86 8.17 15.57
C ASP A 183 26.33 8.28 15.48
N CYS A 184 25.65 8.34 16.63
CA CYS A 184 24.21 8.62 16.71
C CYS A 184 23.94 9.98 16.07
N ASP A 185 25.00 10.78 15.97
CA ASP A 185 25.17 11.92 15.11
C ASP A 185 24.89 11.64 13.62
N VAL A 186 24.94 10.44 13.06
CA VAL A 186 24.45 10.16 11.68
C VAL A 186 22.93 10.13 11.64
N PHE A 187 22.27 9.57 12.66
CA PHE A 187 20.80 9.65 12.79
C PHE A 187 20.33 11.06 13.18
N VAL A 188 21.13 11.79 13.96
CA VAL A 188 20.85 13.18 14.35
C VAL A 188 21.27 14.20 13.26
N LYS A 189 22.31 13.95 12.45
CA LYS A 189 22.71 14.75 11.26
C LYS A 189 21.77 14.53 10.08
N SER A 190 20.84 13.57 10.16
CA SER A 190 19.64 13.57 9.31
C SER A 190 18.69 14.72 9.64
N LYS A 191 18.84 15.37 10.82
CA LYS A 191 18.56 16.80 10.90
C LYS A 191 19.63 17.46 10.06
N ARG A 192 19.32 17.61 8.76
CA ARG A 192 20.00 18.55 7.88
C ARG A 192 20.30 19.79 8.72
N PRO A 193 21.52 20.33 8.69
CA PRO A 193 21.79 21.60 9.37
C PRO A 193 20.63 22.52 9.00
N LEU A 194 20.01 23.15 10.01
CA LEU A 194 18.92 24.10 9.80
C LEU A 194 19.33 24.94 8.59
N LYS A 195 18.58 24.77 7.48
CA LYS A 195 18.87 25.47 6.23
C LYS A 195 19.04 26.93 6.63
N THR A 196 20.14 27.55 6.18
CA THR A 196 20.32 28.99 6.40
C THR A 196 19.05 29.71 5.94
N ASP A 197 18.69 30.83 6.57
CA ASP A 197 17.45 31.56 6.25
C ASP A 197 17.32 31.82 4.73
N GLN A 198 18.45 31.95 4.04
CA GLN A 198 18.55 32.06 2.60
C GLN A 198 18.11 30.79 1.84
N ALA A 199 18.54 29.59 2.25
CA ALA A 199 18.14 28.33 1.62
C ALA A 199 16.66 27.98 1.90
N LEU A 200 16.14 28.39 3.06
CA LEU A 200 14.69 28.32 3.36
C LEU A 200 13.89 29.28 2.47
N GLN A 201 14.43 30.45 2.18
CA GLN A 201 13.78 31.43 1.31
C GLN A 201 13.73 30.94 -0.15
N GLU A 202 14.80 30.34 -0.65
CA GLU A 202 14.87 29.74 -1.99
C GLU A 202 13.87 28.58 -2.15
N ASP A 203 13.82 27.66 -1.19
CA ASP A 203 12.82 26.57 -1.15
C ASP A 203 11.38 27.13 -1.18
N ASN A 204 11.09 28.17 -0.38
CA ASN A 204 9.77 28.77 -0.32
C ASN A 204 9.37 29.45 -1.63
N GLU A 205 10.33 30.05 -2.34
CA GLU A 205 10.10 30.61 -3.67
C GLU A 205 9.86 29.51 -4.71
N GLU A 206 10.58 28.40 -4.62
CA GLU A 206 10.36 27.23 -5.48
C GLU A 206 8.99 26.61 -5.25
N VAL A 207 8.57 26.41 -4.00
CA VAL A 207 7.23 25.92 -3.65
C VAL A 207 6.15 26.88 -4.20
N LYS A 208 6.34 28.20 -4.09
CA LYS A 208 5.42 29.19 -4.67
C LYS A 208 5.34 29.10 -6.20
N ARG A 209 6.48 28.91 -6.87
CA ARG A 209 6.52 28.72 -8.33
C ARG A 209 5.81 27.45 -8.75
N LEU A 210 6.07 26.32 -8.07
CA LEU A 210 5.41 25.05 -8.33
C LEU A 210 3.91 25.12 -8.08
N THR A 211 3.49 25.76 -6.99
CA THR A 211 2.06 25.96 -6.66
C THR A 211 1.36 26.79 -7.75
N THR A 212 2.01 27.84 -8.24
CA THR A 212 1.47 28.69 -9.32
C THR A 212 1.41 27.91 -10.65
N SER A 213 2.37 27.02 -10.89
CA SER A 213 2.38 26.14 -12.06
C SER A 213 1.33 25.02 -12.00
N LEU A 214 0.93 24.58 -10.81
CA LEU A 214 -0.06 23.51 -10.60
C LEU A 214 -1.50 24.01 -10.79
N HIS A 215 -1.80 25.24 -10.40
CA HIS A 215 -3.14 25.83 -10.48
C HIS A 215 -3.84 25.72 -11.87
N PRO A 216 -3.17 25.98 -13.02
CA PRO A 216 -3.81 25.80 -14.32
C PRO A 216 -4.09 24.31 -14.64
N ILE A 217 -3.26 23.38 -14.14
CA ILE A 217 -3.46 21.94 -14.33
C ILE A 217 -4.69 21.48 -13.54
N GLU A 218 -4.84 21.92 -12.29
CA GLU A 218 -6.03 21.63 -11.47
C GLU A 218 -7.31 22.15 -12.13
N THR A 219 -7.24 23.36 -12.70
CA THR A 219 -8.38 23.96 -13.42
C THR A 219 -8.75 23.16 -14.66
N GLN A 220 -7.76 22.65 -15.40
CA GLN A 220 -7.99 21.76 -16.54
C GLN A 220 -8.63 20.44 -16.11
N ILE A 221 -8.13 19.81 -15.04
CA ILE A 221 -8.69 18.56 -14.51
C ILE A 221 -10.16 18.76 -14.12
N LYS A 222 -10.48 19.83 -13.38
CA LYS A 222 -11.88 20.14 -13.00
C LYS A 222 -12.79 20.37 -14.21
N THR A 223 -12.26 21.03 -15.24
CA THR A 223 -13.02 21.26 -16.48
C THR A 223 -13.31 19.95 -17.21
N GLU A 224 -12.32 19.06 -17.30
CA GLU A 224 -12.50 17.75 -17.94
C GLU A 224 -13.43 16.82 -17.12
N GLN A 225 -13.36 16.86 -15.79
CA GLN A 225 -14.31 16.14 -14.94
C GLN A 225 -15.76 16.61 -15.17
N LYS A 226 -15.98 17.93 -15.30
CA LYS A 226 -17.29 18.48 -15.63
C LYS A 226 -17.77 18.04 -17.01
N ASN A 227 -16.87 17.97 -18.00
CA ASN A 227 -17.20 17.48 -19.34
C ASN A 227 -17.58 16.00 -19.33
N LEU A 228 -16.86 15.17 -18.56
CA LEU A 228 -17.17 13.74 -18.41
C LEU A 228 -18.55 13.54 -17.76
N ALA A 229 -18.84 14.23 -16.66
CA ALA A 229 -20.16 14.17 -16.01
C ALA A 229 -21.31 14.59 -16.96
N ALA A 230 -21.09 15.65 -17.76
CA ALA A 230 -22.06 16.07 -18.76
C ALA A 230 -22.26 15.03 -19.89
N MET A 231 -21.22 14.24 -20.21
CA MET A 231 -21.34 13.14 -21.17
C MET A 231 -22.09 11.94 -20.61
N ASP A 232 -21.84 11.57 -19.35
CA ASP A 232 -22.56 10.47 -18.69
C ASP A 232 -24.07 10.76 -18.61
N LEU A 233 -24.44 12.02 -18.33
CA LEU A 233 -25.84 12.46 -18.36
C LEU A 233 -26.47 12.26 -19.76
N LYS A 234 -25.73 12.60 -20.83
CA LYS A 234 -26.20 12.40 -22.20
C LYS A 234 -26.37 10.92 -22.54
N LEU A 235 -25.44 10.08 -22.08
CA LEU A 235 -25.50 8.62 -22.25
C LEU A 235 -26.74 8.04 -21.58
N ASN A 236 -27.02 8.43 -20.34
CA ASN A 236 -28.21 7.99 -19.61
C ASN A 236 -29.52 8.42 -20.31
N ASN A 237 -29.55 9.60 -20.91
CA ASN A 237 -30.69 10.05 -21.72
C ASN A 237 -30.84 9.20 -22.98
N TYR A 238 -29.76 8.90 -23.71
CA TYR A 238 -29.82 8.02 -24.88
C TYR A 238 -30.27 6.61 -24.56
N ASP A 239 -29.80 6.03 -23.44
CA ASP A 239 -30.24 4.70 -23.00
C ASP A 239 -31.74 4.69 -22.65
N SER A 240 -32.25 5.80 -22.10
CA SER A 240 -33.68 5.96 -21.80
C SER A 240 -34.52 6.05 -23.08
N GLU A 241 -34.05 6.81 -24.08
CA GLU A 241 -34.68 6.89 -25.40
C GLU A 241 -34.65 5.55 -26.14
N LEU A 242 -33.52 4.82 -26.08
CA LEU A 242 -33.39 3.48 -26.64
C LEU A 242 -34.36 2.48 -26.01
N LYS A 243 -34.52 2.51 -24.67
CA LYS A 243 -35.51 1.69 -23.97
C LYS A 243 -36.94 2.04 -24.37
N ALA A 244 -37.24 3.32 -24.61
CA ALA A 244 -38.55 3.76 -25.08
C ALA A 244 -38.86 3.31 -26.52
N LEU A 245 -37.84 3.17 -27.37
CA LEU A 245 -37.97 2.75 -28.76
C LEU A 245 -37.94 1.23 -28.97
N THR A 246 -37.53 0.44 -27.98
CA THR A 246 -37.58 -1.02 -28.07
C THR A 246 -39.00 -1.54 -27.78
N PRO A 247 -39.74 -2.08 -28.76
CA PRO A 247 -41.03 -2.70 -28.48
C PRO A 247 -40.85 -3.94 -27.61
N SER A 248 -41.55 -3.97 -26.49
CA SER A 248 -41.69 -5.14 -25.61
C SER A 248 -42.52 -6.23 -26.31
N GLY A 249 -41.90 -6.94 -27.25
CA GLY A 249 -42.51 -8.06 -27.96
C GLY A 249 -41.47 -9.15 -28.27
N PRO A 250 -41.75 -10.43 -27.98
CA PRO A 250 -40.86 -11.52 -28.32
C PRO A 250 -40.88 -11.73 -29.84
N GLY A 251 -40.00 -11.03 -30.57
CA GLY A 251 -39.87 -11.25 -32.02
C GLY A 251 -39.09 -10.20 -32.83
N SER A 252 -38.76 -9.03 -32.30
CA SER A 252 -38.05 -8.01 -33.10
C SER A 252 -36.52 -8.16 -33.02
N GLN A 253 -35.88 -8.47 -34.16
CA GLN A 253 -34.42 -8.38 -34.32
C GLN A 253 -33.96 -6.95 -34.02
N LYS A 254 -33.08 -6.80 -33.03
CA LYS A 254 -32.47 -5.52 -32.67
C LYS A 254 -31.55 -5.04 -33.81
N PRO A 255 -31.60 -3.77 -34.25
CA PRO A 255 -30.64 -3.24 -35.21
C PRO A 255 -29.28 -3.04 -34.51
N LEU A 256 -28.41 -4.05 -34.62
CA LEU A 256 -27.03 -4.07 -34.08
C LEU A 256 -26.14 -2.91 -34.58
N TYR A 257 -26.55 -2.23 -35.66
CA TYR A 257 -25.81 -1.13 -36.28
C TYR A 257 -25.71 0.14 -35.42
N LEU A 258 -26.73 0.49 -34.62
CA LEU A 258 -26.68 1.70 -33.80
C LEU A 258 -25.73 1.55 -32.60
N PHE A 259 -25.67 0.35 -32.01
CA PHE A 259 -24.80 0.04 -30.88
C PHE A 259 -23.33 0.12 -31.27
N PHE A 260 -23.00 -0.30 -32.50
CA PHE A 260 -21.64 -0.27 -33.04
C PHE A 260 -21.13 1.16 -33.26
N PHE A 261 -22.00 2.08 -33.71
CA PHE A 261 -21.58 3.46 -34.00
C PHE A 261 -21.24 4.25 -32.72
N VAL A 262 -22.01 4.04 -31.65
CA VAL A 262 -21.79 4.69 -30.35
C VAL A 262 -20.50 4.19 -29.69
N GLU A 263 -20.24 2.88 -29.74
CA GLU A 263 -19.06 2.31 -29.07
C GLU A 263 -17.74 2.65 -29.81
N VAL A 264 -17.77 2.73 -31.14
CA VAL A 264 -16.61 3.15 -31.94
C VAL A 264 -16.27 4.63 -31.72
N GLU A 265 -17.28 5.51 -31.62
CA GLU A 265 -17.09 6.92 -31.25
C GLU A 265 -16.49 7.06 -29.84
N ARG A 266 -16.95 6.25 -28.88
CA ARG A 266 -16.48 6.22 -27.49
C ARG A 266 -15.00 5.83 -27.41
N ILE A 267 -14.62 4.74 -28.09
CA ILE A 267 -13.23 4.25 -28.15
C ILE A 267 -12.32 5.27 -28.87
N GLY A 268 -12.79 5.86 -29.96
CA GLY A 268 -12.04 6.86 -30.72
C GLY A 268 -11.78 8.17 -29.95
N ARG A 269 -12.63 8.54 -28.99
CA ARG A 269 -12.42 9.73 -28.14
C ARG A 269 -11.52 9.42 -26.92
N LEU A 270 -11.66 8.24 -26.31
CA LEU A 270 -10.75 7.77 -25.26
C LEU A 270 -9.30 7.60 -25.76
N ALA A 271 -9.12 7.14 -27.00
CA ALA A 271 -7.81 7.05 -27.66
C ALA A 271 -7.16 8.44 -27.89
N ARG A 272 -7.97 9.49 -28.10
CA ARG A 272 -7.49 10.87 -28.26
C ARG A 272 -7.11 11.51 -26.92
N LEU A 273 -7.86 11.23 -25.85
CA LEU A 273 -7.49 11.65 -24.49
C LEU A 273 -6.17 11.02 -24.04
N THR A 274 -6.01 9.71 -24.21
CA THR A 274 -4.76 9.00 -23.86
C THR A 274 -3.56 9.46 -24.68
N ARG A 275 -3.75 9.83 -25.97
CA ARG A 275 -2.68 10.40 -26.80
C ARG A 275 -2.28 11.82 -26.36
N ARG A 276 -3.17 12.59 -25.74
CA ARG A 276 -2.86 13.93 -25.21
C ARG A 276 -2.16 13.86 -23.83
N VAL A 277 -2.45 12.82 -23.04
CA VAL A 277 -1.75 12.49 -21.78
C VAL A 277 -0.34 11.90 -22.01
N ARG A 278 -0.07 11.28 -23.16
CA ARG A 278 1.28 10.77 -23.56
C ARG A 278 2.42 11.79 -23.48
N GLY A 279 2.12 13.09 -23.40
CA GLY A 279 3.14 14.11 -23.14
C GLY A 279 3.86 13.92 -21.79
N ASN A 280 3.21 13.27 -20.80
CA ASN A 280 3.75 13.07 -19.45
C ASN A 280 3.45 11.66 -18.91
N GLN A 281 4.49 10.81 -18.89
CA GLN A 281 4.64 9.54 -18.16
C GLN A 281 3.78 8.30 -18.55
N LEU A 282 4.39 7.13 -18.34
CA LEU A 282 4.22 5.91 -19.12
C LEU A 282 3.93 4.70 -18.20
N VAL A 283 2.69 4.50 -17.75
CA VAL A 283 2.30 3.28 -16.99
C VAL A 283 0.92 2.71 -17.38
N VAL A 284 -0.01 3.49 -17.97
CA VAL A 284 -1.39 3.05 -18.23
C VAL A 284 -1.55 2.16 -19.49
N HIS A 285 -0.46 1.86 -20.20
CA HIS A 285 -0.53 1.30 -21.57
C HIS A 285 -0.88 -0.20 -21.65
N GLN A 286 -0.62 -1.00 -20.61
CA GLN A 286 -0.84 -2.45 -20.66
C GLN A 286 -2.29 -2.86 -20.42
N ALA A 287 -2.97 -2.23 -19.45
CA ALA A 287 -4.34 -2.62 -19.06
C ALA A 287 -5.37 -2.30 -20.15
N VAL A 288 -5.26 -1.14 -20.81
CA VAL A 288 -6.19 -0.72 -21.87
C VAL A 288 -6.00 -1.56 -23.13
N HIS A 289 -4.75 -1.89 -23.48
CA HIS A 289 -4.45 -2.70 -24.66
C HIS A 289 -4.88 -4.17 -24.50
N GLN A 290 -4.77 -4.74 -23.30
CA GLN A 290 -5.27 -6.08 -23.01
C GLN A 290 -6.81 -6.15 -23.06
N ARG A 291 -7.52 -5.15 -22.52
CA ARG A 291 -8.99 -5.10 -22.59
C ARG A 291 -9.51 -4.90 -24.01
N PHE A 292 -8.79 -4.14 -24.83
CA PHE A 292 -9.08 -3.95 -26.26
C PHE A 292 -8.97 -5.24 -27.06
N LEU A 293 -7.87 -6.00 -26.88
CA LEU A 293 -7.67 -7.27 -27.58
C LEU A 293 -8.69 -8.33 -27.13
N HIS A 294 -9.01 -8.38 -25.84
CA HIS A 294 -9.97 -9.35 -25.32
C HIS A 294 -11.39 -9.13 -25.88
N ASN A 295 -11.83 -7.87 -25.99
CA ASN A 295 -13.15 -7.55 -26.53
C ASN A 295 -13.23 -7.76 -28.05
N ILE A 296 -12.16 -7.49 -28.80
CA ILE A 296 -12.13 -7.75 -30.24
C ILE A 296 -12.12 -9.26 -30.53
N VAL A 297 -11.31 -10.03 -29.80
CA VAL A 297 -11.23 -11.49 -29.97
C VAL A 297 -12.56 -12.15 -29.60
N GLY A 298 -13.19 -11.74 -28.49
CA GLY A 298 -14.52 -12.24 -28.11
C GLY A 298 -15.60 -11.96 -29.16
N PHE A 299 -15.53 -10.81 -29.84
CA PHE A 299 -16.47 -10.45 -30.91
C PHE A 299 -16.25 -11.29 -32.19
N PHE A 300 -15.00 -11.51 -32.61
CA PHE A 300 -14.72 -12.36 -33.78
C PHE A 300 -15.12 -13.82 -33.55
N VAL A 301 -14.95 -14.34 -32.33
CA VAL A 301 -15.43 -15.67 -31.95
C VAL A 301 -16.96 -15.74 -32.00
N PHE A 302 -17.65 -14.72 -31.48
CA PHE A 302 -19.12 -14.66 -31.50
C PHE A 302 -19.71 -14.55 -32.93
N VAL A 303 -19.05 -13.82 -33.82
CA VAL A 303 -19.46 -13.69 -35.24
C VAL A 303 -19.19 -14.99 -36.01
N ALA A 304 -18.06 -15.66 -35.73
CA ALA A 304 -17.73 -16.94 -36.35
C ALA A 304 -18.69 -18.06 -35.93
N GLU A 305 -19.07 -18.13 -34.65
CA GLU A 305 -20.01 -19.15 -34.13
C GLU A 305 -21.43 -19.02 -34.67
N ARG A 306 -21.84 -17.82 -35.12
CA ARG A 306 -23.18 -17.62 -35.68
C ARG A 306 -23.27 -17.77 -37.19
N GLY A 307 -22.15 -18.06 -37.88
CA GLY A 307 -22.14 -18.36 -39.31
C GLY A 307 -22.38 -17.16 -40.21
N TRP A 308 -22.08 -15.95 -39.75
CA TRP A 308 -22.26 -14.72 -40.54
C TRP A 308 -21.00 -14.47 -41.35
N PHE A 309 -20.79 -15.28 -42.40
CA PHE A 309 -19.89 -14.93 -43.49
C PHE A 309 -20.70 -14.24 -44.59
N TRP A 310 -20.21 -13.08 -45.02
CA TRP A 310 -20.75 -12.33 -46.14
C TRP A 310 -20.56 -13.14 -47.43
N GLU A 311 -21.65 -13.44 -48.15
CA GLU A 311 -21.65 -13.50 -49.62
C GLU A 311 -21.92 -12.10 -50.19
#